data_AF-A0A8S7K2K2-F1
#
_entry.id   AF-A0A8S7K2K2-F1
#
_cell.length_a   1.000
_cell.length_b   1.000
_cell.length_c   1.000
_cell.angle_alpha   90.00
_cell.angle_beta   90.00
_cell.angle_gamma   90.00
#
_symmetry.space_group_name_H-M   'P 1'
#
loop_
_entity.id
_entity.type
_entity.pdbx_description
1 polymer ?
#
loop_
_entity_poly.entity_id
_entity_poly.type
_entity_poly.pdbx_seq_one_letter_code
_entity_poly.pdbx_strand_id
1 'polypeptide(L)'
;NALSTGYHSEGRMNGYTAGLYATWYANDETHNGSYLDSWLQYSWFDNHINGERLPAESWKSKGFTVSLEAGYSWKAGEFTDNYKGSHEWYVQPQLQVVRMNVKSDRHRESNGTSIENTGNGNILTRLGARTWFVSKNGKNSRYAVPLRPFVEVNWLHNSRVFGTSMNGVSIYQDGAHNIGEINGGVVGVITPEVVLRADAGIQLGEHGYRNASAMFGVEYRF
;
A
#
# COMPACT_ATOMS: atom_id res chain seq x y z
N ASN A 1 -16.54 15.62 23.96
CA ASN A 1 -17.87 16.19 23.66
C ASN A 1 -18.33 15.75 22.27
N ALA A 2 -18.77 14.49 22.12
CA ALA A 2 -19.27 13.90 20.88
C ALA A 2 -20.64 13.25 21.15
N LEU A 3 -21.58 14.06 21.62
CA LEU A 3 -22.99 13.70 21.78
C LEU A 3 -23.81 14.79 21.09
N SER A 4 -24.73 14.38 20.18
CA SER A 4 -25.61 15.21 19.35
C SER A 4 -24.95 15.70 18.06
N THR A 5 -24.86 14.89 17.00
CA THR A 5 -26.01 14.58 16.15
C THR A 5 -25.98 13.11 15.69
N GLY A 6 -27.07 12.36 15.90
CA GLY A 6 -27.18 10.94 15.53
C GLY A 6 -27.38 10.72 14.03
N TYR A 7 -26.52 11.31 13.19
CA TYR A 7 -26.54 11.10 11.74
C TYR A 7 -25.43 10.12 11.36
N HIS A 8 -25.82 8.99 10.77
CA HIS A 8 -24.91 8.04 10.16
C HIS A 8 -24.94 8.22 8.64
N SER A 9 -23.77 8.24 8.00
CA SER A 9 -23.60 8.35 6.56
C SER A 9 -22.73 7.19 6.12
N GLU A 10 -23.28 6.29 5.30
CA GLU A 10 -22.51 5.24 4.64
C GLU A 10 -22.14 5.69 3.23
N GLY A 11 -20.83 5.84 2.98
CA GLY A 11 -20.29 6.05 1.64
C GLY A 11 -19.84 4.73 1.04
N ARG A 12 -20.31 4.40 -0.16
CA ARG A 12 -19.85 3.23 -0.91
C ARG A 12 -19.12 3.70 -2.18
N MET A 13 -17.88 3.26 -2.35
CA MET A 13 -17.05 3.54 -3.52
C MET A 13 -16.76 2.22 -4.25
N ASN A 14 -17.16 2.12 -5.51
CA ASN A 14 -16.73 1.04 -6.40
C ASN A 14 -15.78 1.62 -7.45
N GLY A 15 -14.71 0.92 -7.79
CA GLY A 15 -13.76 1.42 -8.77
C GLY A 15 -13.07 0.34 -9.58
N TYR A 16 -12.67 0.72 -10.79
CA TYR A 16 -11.87 -0.07 -11.71
C TYR A 16 -10.56 0.64 -11.96
N THR A 17 -9.49 -0.12 -12.13
CA THR A 17 -8.16 0.44 -12.36
C THR A 17 -7.43 -0.33 -13.43
N ALA A 18 -6.75 0.36 -14.33
CA ALA A 18 -5.87 -0.24 -15.33
C ALA A 18 -4.52 0.47 -15.31
N GLY A 19 -3.42 -0.25 -15.44
CA GLY A 19 -2.10 0.33 -15.33
C GLY A 19 -0.99 -0.52 -15.93
N LEU A 20 0.20 0.07 -15.93
CA LEU A 20 1.45 -0.54 -16.38
C LEU A 20 2.47 -0.41 -15.26
N TYR A 21 3.36 -1.38 -15.15
CA TYR A 21 4.47 -1.38 -14.22
C TYR A 21 5.76 -1.76 -14.93
N ALA A 22 6.88 -1.26 -14.44
CA ALA A 22 8.21 -1.55 -14.93
C ALA A 22 9.20 -1.54 -13.78
N THR A 23 9.95 -2.64 -13.67
CA THR A 23 10.97 -2.84 -12.64
C THR A 23 12.32 -3.04 -13.31
N TRP A 24 13.35 -2.38 -12.79
CA TRP A 24 14.73 -2.50 -13.22
C TRP A 24 15.63 -2.86 -12.04
N TYR A 25 16.50 -3.85 -12.23
CA TYR A 25 17.51 -4.27 -11.26
C TYR A 25 18.91 -3.96 -11.80
N ALA A 26 19.77 -3.38 -10.97
CA ALA A 26 21.17 -3.15 -11.33
C ALA A 26 21.96 -4.46 -11.45
N ASN A 27 21.56 -5.50 -10.72
CA ASN A 27 22.12 -6.84 -10.78
C ASN A 27 20.98 -7.86 -10.92
N ASP A 28 20.82 -8.38 -12.13
CA ASP A 28 19.71 -9.29 -12.47
C ASP A 28 19.91 -10.71 -11.92
N GLU A 29 21.17 -11.16 -11.75
CA GLU A 29 21.47 -12.52 -11.31
C GLU A 29 21.17 -12.75 -9.82
N THR A 30 21.58 -11.80 -8.97
CA THR A 30 21.47 -11.94 -7.51
C THR A 30 20.39 -11.06 -6.90
N HIS A 31 19.84 -10.11 -7.67
CA HIS A 31 18.92 -9.07 -7.20
C HIS A 31 19.49 -8.27 -6.00
N ASN A 32 20.82 -8.32 -5.81
CA ASN A 32 21.55 -7.53 -4.83
C ASN A 32 21.98 -6.21 -5.45
N GLY A 33 21.81 -5.14 -4.71
CA GLY A 33 22.12 -3.79 -5.16
C GLY A 33 20.85 -2.99 -5.46
N SER A 34 21.02 -1.95 -6.27
CA SER A 34 19.95 -0.99 -6.54
C SER A 34 18.84 -1.60 -7.38
N TYR A 35 17.60 -1.23 -7.07
CA TYR A 35 16.47 -1.44 -7.95
C TYR A 35 15.69 -0.14 -8.10
N LEU A 36 14.97 -0.05 -9.22
CA LEU A 36 14.03 1.01 -9.51
C LEU A 36 12.73 0.36 -9.99
N ASP A 37 11.63 0.64 -9.29
CA ASP A 37 10.30 0.22 -9.68
C ASP A 37 9.44 1.43 -9.99
N SER A 38 8.61 1.33 -11.01
CA SER A 38 7.69 2.39 -11.39
C SER A 38 6.39 1.80 -11.87
N TRP A 39 5.28 2.44 -11.52
CA TRP A 39 3.98 2.06 -12.03
C TRP A 39 3.11 3.29 -12.29
N LEU A 40 2.26 3.17 -13.30
CA LEU A 40 1.28 4.17 -13.69
C LEU A 40 -0.06 3.49 -13.81
N GLN A 41 -1.05 4.00 -13.09
CA GLN A 41 -2.40 3.50 -13.09
C GLN A 41 -3.38 4.61 -13.40
N TYR A 42 -4.41 4.27 -14.16
CA TYR A 42 -5.59 5.09 -14.36
C TYR A 42 -6.78 4.41 -13.69
N SER A 43 -7.47 5.17 -12.85
CA SER A 43 -8.54 4.67 -11.99
C SER A 43 -9.84 5.40 -12.28
N TRP A 44 -10.93 4.63 -12.38
CA TRP A 44 -12.31 5.11 -12.52
C TRP A 44 -13.10 4.68 -11.29
N PHE A 45 -13.74 5.62 -10.62
CA PHE A 45 -14.54 5.37 -9.43
C PHE A 45 -15.97 5.87 -9.64
N ASP A 46 -16.94 5.02 -9.31
CA ASP A 46 -18.33 5.38 -9.14
C ASP A 46 -18.60 5.46 -7.63
N ASN A 47 -18.81 6.68 -7.15
CA ASN A 47 -19.09 6.96 -5.74
C ASN A 47 -20.60 7.14 -5.53
N HIS A 48 -21.13 6.53 -4.48
CA HIS A 48 -22.53 6.64 -4.08
C HIS A 48 -22.61 7.02 -2.60
N ILE A 49 -23.29 8.12 -2.29
CA ILE A 49 -23.62 8.48 -0.90
C ILE A 49 -25.13 8.38 -0.73
N ASN A 50 -25.55 7.62 0.29
CA ASN A 50 -26.92 7.59 0.77
C ASN A 50 -26.98 8.29 2.13
N GLY A 51 -27.49 9.53 2.16
CA GLY A 51 -27.86 10.18 3.41
C GLY A 51 -29.28 9.77 3.81
N GLU A 52 -29.51 9.42 5.08
CA GLU A 52 -30.82 8.96 5.61
C GLU A 52 -32.02 9.90 5.34
N ARG A 53 -31.78 11.14 4.87
CA ARG A 53 -32.83 12.12 4.49
C ARG A 53 -32.49 12.98 3.26
N LEU A 54 -31.47 12.64 2.48
CA LEU A 54 -31.07 13.38 1.28
C LEU A 54 -31.17 12.48 0.04
N PRO A 55 -31.45 13.03 -1.16
CA PRO A 55 -31.42 12.27 -2.40
C PRO A 55 -30.08 11.54 -2.55
N ALA A 56 -30.12 10.29 -3.02
CA ALA A 56 -28.92 9.54 -3.33
C ALA A 56 -28.12 10.29 -4.41
N GLU A 57 -26.86 10.63 -4.09
CA GLU A 57 -25.99 11.36 -5.01
C GLU A 57 -24.90 10.44 -5.54
N SER A 58 -24.79 10.40 -6.88
CA SER A 58 -23.80 9.61 -7.59
C SER A 58 -22.86 10.52 -8.36
N TRP A 59 -21.56 10.43 -8.08
CA TRP A 59 -20.54 11.13 -8.88
C TRP A 59 -19.49 10.18 -9.43
N LYS A 60 -18.95 10.53 -10.59
CA LYS A 60 -17.85 9.82 -11.24
C LYS A 60 -16.55 10.53 -10.96
N SER A 61 -15.56 9.79 -10.47
CA SER A 61 -14.20 10.29 -10.26
C SER A 61 -13.24 9.51 -11.14
N LYS A 62 -12.28 10.19 -11.76
CA LYS A 62 -11.27 9.53 -12.60
C LYS A 62 -9.93 10.22 -12.47
N GLY A 63 -8.85 9.46 -12.58
CA GLY A 63 -7.54 10.08 -12.72
C GLY A 63 -6.38 9.13 -12.65
N PHE A 64 -5.20 9.74 -12.67
CA PHE A 64 -3.94 9.02 -12.77
C PHE A 64 -3.27 8.98 -11.41
N THR A 65 -2.73 7.81 -11.09
CA THR A 65 -1.81 7.61 -9.98
C THR A 65 -0.51 7.08 -10.56
N VAL A 66 0.59 7.74 -10.21
CA VAL A 66 1.94 7.33 -10.63
C VAL A 66 2.79 7.11 -9.40
N SER A 67 3.64 6.11 -9.44
CA SER A 67 4.61 5.81 -8.38
C SER A 67 5.99 5.58 -8.96
N LEU A 68 6.96 6.00 -8.19
CA LEU A 68 8.37 5.70 -8.38
C LEU A 68 8.93 5.20 -7.05
N GLU A 69 9.54 4.03 -7.05
CA GLU A 69 10.20 3.43 -5.91
C GLU A 69 11.64 3.11 -6.26
N ALA A 70 12.56 3.42 -5.36
CA ALA A 70 13.95 3.04 -5.45
C ALA A 70 14.39 2.41 -4.13
N GLY A 71 15.25 1.41 -4.21
CA GLY A 71 15.82 0.80 -3.02
C GLY A 71 17.15 0.11 -3.31
N TYR A 72 17.78 -0.38 -2.26
CA TYR A 72 19.08 -1.03 -2.35
C TYR A 72 19.12 -2.26 -1.45
N SER A 73 19.21 -3.44 -2.05
CA SER A 73 19.31 -4.70 -1.30
C SER A 73 20.77 -5.02 -1.01
N TRP A 74 21.11 -5.33 0.24
CA TRP A 74 22.41 -5.93 0.56
C TRP A 74 22.28 -7.13 1.48
N LYS A 75 23.22 -8.07 1.35
CA LYS A 75 23.40 -9.18 2.28
C LYS A 75 24.09 -8.65 3.54
N ALA A 76 23.33 -8.56 4.63
CA ALA A 76 23.80 -8.09 5.92
C ALA A 76 24.61 -9.16 6.67
N GLY A 77 24.35 -10.45 6.42
CA GLY A 77 25.12 -11.52 7.03
C GLY A 77 24.77 -12.91 6.49
N GLU A 78 25.61 -13.87 6.85
CA GLU A 78 25.35 -15.29 6.67
C GLU A 78 25.70 -16.03 7.96
N PHE A 79 24.80 -16.90 8.40
CA PHE A 79 24.98 -17.70 9.60
C PHE A 79 24.76 -19.16 9.26
N THR A 80 25.67 -20.02 9.70
CA THR A 80 25.53 -21.47 9.53
C THR A 80 25.06 -22.06 10.85
N ASP A 81 23.94 -22.77 10.83
CA ASP A 81 23.46 -23.50 12.00
C ASP A 81 24.28 -24.79 12.20
N ASN A 82 24.32 -25.28 13.44
CA ASN A 82 24.95 -26.54 13.86
C ASN A 82 24.43 -27.76 13.06
N TYR A 83 23.26 -27.64 12.42
CA TYR A 83 22.64 -28.64 11.55
C TYR A 83 23.01 -28.51 10.06
N LYS A 84 24.05 -27.75 9.69
CA LYS A 84 24.52 -27.50 8.30
C LYS A 84 23.52 -26.75 7.40
N GLY A 85 22.56 -26.04 7.98
CA GLY A 85 21.73 -25.07 7.26
C GLY A 85 22.46 -23.73 7.16
N SER A 86 22.47 -23.10 5.99
CA SER A 86 22.95 -21.73 5.83
C SER A 86 21.76 -20.78 5.78
N HIS A 87 21.83 -19.71 6.58
CA HIS A 87 20.83 -18.64 6.64
C HIS A 87 21.46 -17.35 6.16
N GLU A 88 20.86 -16.74 5.15
CA GLU A 88 21.28 -15.44 4.65
C GLU A 88 20.32 -14.37 5.15
N TRP A 89 20.88 -13.27 5.65
CA TRP A 89 20.15 -12.11 6.13
C TRP A 89 20.32 -10.96 5.17
N TYR A 90 19.21 -10.36 4.77
CA TYR A 90 19.18 -9.23 3.85
C TYR A 90 18.47 -8.03 4.46
N VAL A 91 18.94 -6.85 4.08
CA VAL A 91 18.33 -5.56 4.43
C VAL A 91 18.18 -4.73 3.17
N GLN A 92 17.05 -4.03 3.06
CA GLN A 92 16.65 -3.23 1.92
C GLN A 92 15.97 -1.95 2.38
N PRO A 93 16.68 -0.82 2.51
CA PRO A 93 16.07 0.49 2.52
C PRO A 93 15.38 0.76 1.19
N GLN A 94 14.26 1.46 1.28
CA GLN A 94 13.40 1.80 0.16
C GLN A 94 12.81 3.20 0.35
N LEU A 95 12.69 3.90 -0.78
CA LEU A 95 12.04 5.20 -0.89
C LEU A 95 11.04 5.11 -2.05
N GLN A 96 9.78 5.39 -1.77
CA GLN A 96 8.73 5.45 -2.78
C GLN A 96 8.03 6.80 -2.73
N VAL A 97 7.72 7.35 -3.90
CA VAL A 97 6.94 8.57 -4.07
C VAL A 97 5.77 8.26 -4.99
N VAL A 98 4.56 8.42 -4.46
CA VAL A 98 3.31 8.21 -5.19
C VAL A 98 2.59 9.54 -5.35
N ARG A 99 2.31 9.92 -6.58
CA ARG A 99 1.50 11.10 -6.89
C ARG A 99 0.11 10.67 -7.33
N MET A 100 -0.88 11.11 -6.58
CA MET A 100 -2.29 10.78 -6.77
C MET A 100 -3.03 11.98 -7.35
N ASN A 101 -3.35 11.94 -8.64
CA ASN A 101 -4.04 12.99 -9.37
C ASN A 101 -5.41 12.49 -9.83
N VAL A 102 -6.26 12.14 -8.86
CA VAL A 102 -7.65 11.74 -9.09
C VAL A 102 -8.53 12.98 -9.05
N LYS A 103 -9.10 13.34 -10.19
CA LYS A 103 -10.02 14.47 -10.31
C LYS A 103 -11.46 13.93 -10.20
N SER A 104 -12.28 14.59 -9.39
CA SER A 104 -13.74 14.41 -9.45
C SER A 104 -14.31 15.57 -10.26
N ASP A 105 -15.25 15.29 -11.16
CA ASP A 105 -15.98 16.37 -11.84
C ASP A 105 -16.79 17.15 -10.77
N ARG A 106 -16.81 18.49 -10.87
CA ARG A 106 -17.49 19.36 -9.90
C ARG A 106 -18.99 19.00 -9.89
N HIS A 107 -19.49 18.38 -8.83
CA HIS A 107 -20.90 18.06 -8.66
C HIS A 107 -21.56 19.09 -7.75
N ARG A 108 -22.74 19.54 -8.17
CA ARG A 108 -23.57 20.47 -7.40
C ARG A 108 -24.81 19.69 -7.02
N GLU A 109 -25.00 19.49 -5.71
CA GLU A 109 -26.15 18.79 -5.17
C GLU A 109 -27.45 19.47 -5.65
N SER A 110 -28.53 18.68 -5.74
CA SER A 110 -29.85 19.18 -6.12
C SER A 110 -30.44 20.21 -5.13
N ASN A 111 -29.90 20.30 -3.91
CA ASN A 111 -30.21 21.28 -2.88
C ASN A 111 -29.37 22.58 -2.97
N GLY A 112 -28.42 22.67 -3.91
CA GLY A 112 -27.56 23.84 -4.13
C GLY A 112 -26.16 23.79 -3.50
N THR A 113 -25.86 22.77 -2.69
CA THR A 113 -24.55 22.54 -2.04
C THR A 113 -23.49 22.16 -3.07
N SER A 114 -22.34 22.83 -3.05
CA SER A 114 -21.18 22.46 -3.88
C SER A 114 -20.30 21.49 -3.10
N ILE A 115 -20.19 20.25 -3.58
CA ILE A 115 -19.26 19.26 -3.01
C ILE A 115 -17.98 19.30 -3.83
N GLU A 116 -16.88 19.71 -3.20
CA GLU A 116 -15.55 19.63 -3.79
C GLU A 116 -14.71 18.58 -3.02
N ASN A 117 -14.24 17.56 -3.72
CA ASN A 117 -13.27 16.62 -3.17
C ASN A 117 -11.92 17.34 -2.98
N THR A 118 -11.46 17.42 -1.74
CA THR A 118 -10.18 18.03 -1.36
C THR A 118 -9.09 16.96 -1.28
N GLY A 119 -7.85 17.31 -1.67
CA GLY A 119 -6.73 16.35 -1.72
C GLY A 119 -6.25 15.98 -3.13
N ASN A 120 -6.81 16.59 -4.17
CA ASN A 120 -6.31 16.46 -5.55
C ASN A 120 -4.81 16.82 -5.62
N GLY A 121 -4.01 15.94 -6.21
CA GLY A 121 -2.57 16.11 -6.35
C GLY A 121 -1.79 15.81 -5.07
N ASN A 122 -2.33 15.00 -4.15
CA ASN A 122 -1.57 14.48 -3.02
C ASN A 122 -0.32 13.74 -3.52
N ILE A 123 0.77 13.93 -2.79
CA ILE A 123 2.01 13.20 -2.91
C ILE A 123 2.19 12.45 -1.60
N LEU A 124 2.20 11.13 -1.69
CA LEU A 124 2.57 10.21 -0.63
C LEU A 124 4.05 9.85 -0.79
N THR A 125 4.84 10.09 0.24
CA THR A 125 6.23 9.64 0.33
C THR A 125 6.29 8.50 1.34
N ARG A 126 6.81 7.34 0.93
CA ARG A 126 7.12 6.21 1.82
C ARG A 126 8.64 6.10 1.95
N LEU A 127 9.14 6.19 3.17
CA LEU A 127 10.52 5.88 3.50
C LEU A 127 10.53 4.70 4.45
N GLY A 128 11.27 3.64 4.15
CA GLY A 128 11.28 2.48 5.02
C GLY A 128 12.43 1.53 4.77
N ALA A 129 12.41 0.44 5.51
CA ALA A 129 13.36 -0.64 5.37
C ALA A 129 12.66 -1.98 5.52
N ARG A 130 12.97 -2.89 4.61
CA ARG A 130 12.56 -4.29 4.63
C ARG A 130 13.75 -5.16 4.98
N THR A 131 13.52 -6.21 5.75
CA THR A 131 14.51 -7.24 6.01
C THR A 131 13.89 -8.61 5.86
N TRP A 132 14.65 -9.57 5.33
CA TRP A 132 14.20 -10.95 5.18
C TRP A 132 15.34 -11.93 5.43
N PHE A 133 14.94 -13.15 5.77
CA PHE A 133 15.85 -14.28 5.92
C PHE A 133 15.61 -15.28 4.79
N VAL A 134 16.67 -15.88 4.29
CA VAL A 134 16.61 -17.00 3.33
C VAL A 134 17.22 -18.21 3.99
N SER A 135 16.43 -19.28 4.16
CA SER A 135 16.94 -20.58 4.63
C SER A 135 17.37 -21.42 3.44
N LYS A 136 18.67 -21.68 3.31
CA LYS A 136 19.22 -22.67 2.37
C LYS A 136 19.30 -24.00 3.10
N ASN A 137 18.27 -24.82 2.93
CA ASN A 137 18.25 -26.15 3.54
C ASN A 137 19.33 -27.04 2.91
N GLY A 138 20.05 -27.79 3.75
CA GLY A 138 20.97 -28.82 3.30
C GLY A 138 20.26 -29.87 2.44
N LYS A 139 21.00 -30.47 1.50
CA LYS A 139 20.59 -31.33 0.36
C LYS A 139 19.63 -32.52 0.63
N ASN A 140 19.04 -32.69 1.81
CA ASN A 140 18.34 -33.91 2.21
C ASN A 140 16.91 -33.77 2.75
N SER A 141 16.24 -32.62 2.59
CA SER A 141 14.81 -32.52 2.92
C SER A 141 13.96 -32.42 1.66
N ARG A 142 13.39 -33.56 1.24
CA ARG A 142 12.48 -33.68 0.09
C ARG A 142 11.14 -32.97 0.29
N TYR A 143 10.94 -32.31 1.43
CA TYR A 143 9.66 -31.72 1.87
C TYR A 143 9.78 -30.32 2.50
N ALA A 144 10.97 -29.70 2.51
CA ALA A 144 11.11 -28.38 3.10
C ALA A 144 10.94 -27.28 2.04
N VAL A 145 9.73 -26.69 2.00
CA VAL A 145 9.42 -25.48 1.23
C VAL A 145 10.39 -24.37 1.66
N PRO A 146 11.19 -23.77 0.74
CA PRO A 146 12.00 -22.61 1.06
C PRO A 146 11.09 -21.46 1.51
N LEU A 147 11.20 -21.07 2.78
CA LEU A 147 10.45 -19.95 3.37
C LEU A 147 11.36 -18.73 3.46
N ARG A 148 10.78 -17.57 3.14
CA ARG A 148 11.42 -16.27 3.28
C ARG A 148 10.54 -15.37 4.17
N PRO A 149 10.68 -15.45 5.50
CA PRO A 149 10.02 -14.51 6.39
C PRO A 149 10.62 -13.12 6.20
N PHE A 150 9.79 -12.10 6.26
CA PHE A 150 10.21 -10.71 6.17
C PHE A 150 9.47 -9.84 7.18
N VAL A 151 10.13 -8.74 7.54
CA VAL A 151 9.55 -7.64 8.32
C VAL A 151 9.91 -6.34 7.61
N GLU A 152 9.00 -5.40 7.63
CA GLU A 152 9.14 -4.11 6.98
C GLU A 152 8.60 -3.03 7.90
N VAL A 153 9.34 -1.92 7.97
CA VAL A 153 8.93 -0.73 8.69
C VAL A 153 8.98 0.45 7.74
N ASN A 154 7.90 1.22 7.71
CA ASN A 154 7.75 2.36 6.82
C ASN A 154 7.25 3.58 7.59
N TRP A 155 7.72 4.74 7.18
CA TRP A 155 7.14 6.03 7.47
C TRP A 155 6.48 6.57 6.19
N LEU A 156 5.18 6.82 6.27
CA LEU A 156 4.34 7.32 5.20
C LEU A 156 4.01 8.78 5.49
N HIS A 157 4.34 9.67 4.57
CA HIS A 157 4.08 11.10 4.66
C HIS A 157 3.18 11.57 3.52
N ASN A 158 2.01 12.11 3.84
CA ASN A 158 1.10 12.70 2.88
C ASN A 158 1.24 14.23 2.88
N SER A 159 1.59 14.79 1.72
CA SER A 159 1.65 16.25 1.52
C SER A 159 0.28 16.92 1.60
N ARG A 160 -0.81 16.19 1.31
CA ARG A 160 -2.19 16.65 1.45
C ARG A 160 -3.03 15.53 2.06
N VAL A 161 -3.87 15.88 3.02
CA VAL A 161 -4.87 14.93 3.56
C VAL A 161 -6.06 14.91 2.62
N PHE A 162 -6.48 13.71 2.21
CA PHE A 162 -7.72 13.53 1.47
C PHE A 162 -8.91 13.85 2.38
N GLY A 163 -9.85 14.61 1.86
CA GLY A 163 -11.06 15.00 2.60
C GLY A 163 -12.18 15.41 1.66
N THR A 164 -13.40 15.41 2.15
CA THR A 164 -14.55 15.91 1.40
C THR A 164 -14.96 17.24 2.01
N SER A 165 -15.02 18.30 1.18
CA SER A 165 -15.54 19.60 1.61
C SER A 165 -17.02 19.68 1.26
N MET A 166 -17.86 19.92 2.27
CA MET A 166 -19.29 20.17 2.12
C MET A 166 -19.58 21.58 2.65
N ASN A 167 -19.99 22.51 1.78
CA ASN A 167 -20.33 23.90 2.14
C ASN A 167 -19.26 24.64 2.97
N GLY A 168 -17.99 24.45 2.63
CA GLY A 168 -16.87 25.13 3.31
C GLY A 168 -16.47 24.50 4.65
N VAL A 169 -17.15 23.44 5.08
CA VAL A 169 -16.71 22.56 6.18
C VAL A 169 -16.02 21.36 5.56
N SER A 170 -14.70 21.32 5.69
CA SER A 170 -13.88 20.21 5.21
C SER A 170 -13.81 19.11 6.27
N ILE A 171 -14.29 17.91 5.94
CA ILE A 171 -14.05 16.69 6.71
C ILE A 171 -12.77 16.08 6.17
N TYR A 172 -11.67 16.23 6.92
CA TYR A 172 -10.39 15.60 6.62
C TYR A 172 -10.32 14.24 7.30
N GLN A 173 -9.62 13.28 6.68
CA GLN A 173 -9.15 12.11 7.42
C GLN A 173 -8.02 12.56 8.36
N ASP A 174 -8.40 13.08 9.52
CA ASP A 174 -7.48 13.65 10.49
C ASP A 174 -6.44 12.61 10.95
N GLY A 175 -5.19 13.05 11.07
CA GLY A 175 -4.06 12.23 11.50
C GLY A 175 -3.37 11.34 10.45
N ALA A 176 -3.78 11.40 9.17
CA ALA A 176 -3.14 10.65 8.09
C ALA A 176 -1.92 11.36 7.44
N HIS A 177 -1.48 12.51 7.99
CA HIS A 177 -0.32 13.25 7.48
C HIS A 177 0.99 12.47 7.62
N ASN A 178 1.21 11.87 8.79
CA ASN A 178 2.36 11.04 9.10
C ASN A 178 1.84 9.72 9.68
N ILE A 179 2.16 8.63 9.02
CA ILE A 179 1.72 7.29 9.42
C ILE A 179 2.97 6.42 9.57
N GLY A 180 3.12 5.79 10.73
CA GLY A 180 4.06 4.68 10.92
C GLY A 180 3.38 3.38 10.51
N GLU A 181 4.06 2.57 9.70
CA GLU A 181 3.56 1.29 9.23
C GLU A 181 4.57 0.19 9.56
N ILE A 182 4.05 -0.94 10.02
CA ILE A 182 4.82 -2.16 10.27
C ILE A 182 4.11 -3.30 9.55
N ASN A 183 4.82 -3.97 8.65
CA ASN A 183 4.34 -5.13 7.92
C ASN A 183 5.21 -6.34 8.23
N GLY A 184 4.60 -7.52 8.26
CA GLY A 184 5.30 -8.78 8.46
C GLY A 184 4.63 -9.89 7.65
N GLY A 185 5.44 -10.79 7.11
CA GLY A 185 4.90 -11.86 6.28
C GLY A 185 5.91 -12.94 5.94
N VAL A 186 5.45 -13.88 5.13
CA VAL A 186 6.24 -15.00 4.65
C VAL A 186 5.97 -15.23 3.17
N VAL A 187 7.05 -15.50 2.43
CA VAL A 187 6.98 -15.97 1.04
C VAL A 187 7.45 -17.42 1.01
N GLY A 188 6.60 -18.33 0.54
CA GLY A 188 6.91 -19.75 0.39
C GLY A 188 6.98 -20.15 -1.08
N VAL A 189 8.07 -20.80 -1.48
CA VAL A 189 8.22 -21.35 -2.84
C VAL A 189 7.73 -22.80 -2.82
N ILE A 190 6.48 -23.04 -3.21
CA ILE A 190 5.83 -24.35 -3.12
C ILE A 190 6.38 -25.28 -4.21
N THR A 191 6.45 -24.77 -5.43
CA THR A 191 7.14 -25.37 -6.57
C THR A 191 8.01 -24.29 -7.23
N PRO A 192 8.93 -24.62 -8.14
CA PRO A 192 9.68 -23.62 -8.91
C PRO A 192 8.78 -22.61 -9.65
N GLU A 193 7.56 -23.03 -9.99
CA GLU A 193 6.54 -22.26 -10.71
C GLU A 193 5.59 -21.52 -9.75
N VAL A 194 5.26 -22.09 -8.59
CA VAL A 194 4.25 -21.56 -7.67
C VAL A 194 4.88 -20.97 -6.42
N VAL A 195 4.69 -19.66 -6.26
CA VAL A 195 5.09 -18.91 -5.07
C VAL A 195 3.84 -18.41 -4.34
N LEU A 196 3.78 -18.69 -3.04
CA LEU A 196 2.73 -18.17 -2.14
C LEU A 196 3.28 -17.05 -1.28
N ARG A 197 2.47 -16.02 -1.06
CA ARG A 197 2.77 -14.89 -0.18
C ARG A 197 1.62 -14.68 0.80
N ALA A 198 1.94 -14.51 2.07
CA ALA A 198 1.00 -14.08 3.09
C ALA A 198 1.65 -13.01 3.95
N ASP A 199 0.97 -11.89 4.16
CA ASP A 199 1.45 -10.81 5.02
C ASP A 199 0.30 -10.06 5.71
N ALA A 200 0.66 -9.38 6.79
CA ALA A 200 -0.24 -8.52 7.54
C ALA A 200 0.50 -7.25 7.96
N GLY A 201 -0.25 -6.16 8.10
CA GLY A 201 0.27 -4.84 8.38
C GLY A 201 -0.58 -4.08 9.38
N ILE A 202 0.07 -3.20 10.14
CA ILE A 202 -0.58 -2.20 10.96
C ILE A 202 -0.05 -0.82 10.60
N GLN A 203 -0.96 0.14 10.51
CA GLN A 203 -0.66 1.56 10.33
C GLN A 203 -1.16 2.33 11.54
N LEU A 204 -0.32 3.24 12.03
CA LEU A 204 -0.58 4.08 13.19
C LEU A 204 -0.26 5.52 12.79
N GLY A 205 -1.24 6.42 12.92
CA GLY A 205 -1.10 7.84 12.64
C GLY A 205 -1.45 8.71 13.85
N GLU A 206 -1.51 10.01 13.62
CA GLU A 206 -1.92 10.96 14.65
C GLU A 206 -3.43 10.86 14.92
N HIS A 207 -3.92 11.51 15.98
CA HIS A 207 -5.35 11.61 16.32
C HIS A 207 -6.11 10.27 16.40
N GLY A 208 -5.40 9.17 16.70
CA GLY A 208 -5.99 7.84 16.86
C GLY A 208 -6.21 7.08 15.55
N TYR A 209 -5.62 7.52 14.44
CA TYR A 209 -5.66 6.76 13.19
C TYR A 209 -5.00 5.40 13.37
N ARG A 210 -5.78 4.34 13.13
CA ARG A 210 -5.30 2.96 13.09
C ARG A 210 -5.93 2.22 11.93
N ASN A 211 -5.11 1.54 11.15
CA ASN A 211 -5.57 0.64 10.12
C ASN A 211 -4.82 -0.70 10.24
N ALA A 212 -5.50 -1.80 9.96
CA ALA A 212 -4.92 -3.14 9.95
C ALA A 212 -5.30 -3.84 8.65
N SER A 213 -4.33 -4.47 8.02
CA SER A 213 -4.49 -5.13 6.73
C SER A 213 -3.90 -6.54 6.76
N ALA A 214 -4.43 -7.40 5.89
CA ALA A 214 -3.90 -8.72 5.62
C ALA A 214 -4.01 -8.99 4.12
N MET A 215 -2.98 -9.59 3.54
CA MET A 215 -2.91 -9.95 2.14
C MET A 215 -2.47 -11.40 1.97
N PHE A 216 -3.10 -12.08 1.03
CA PHE A 216 -2.69 -13.38 0.52
C PHE A 216 -2.54 -13.30 -1.00
N GLY A 217 -1.45 -13.85 -1.54
CA GLY A 217 -1.12 -13.80 -2.95
C GLY A 217 -0.54 -15.12 -3.47
N VAL A 218 -0.84 -15.41 -4.72
CA VAL A 218 -0.29 -16.55 -5.48
C VAL A 218 0.36 -16.00 -6.74
N GLU A 219 1.62 -16.36 -6.97
CA GLU A 219 2.37 -16.05 -8.17
C GLU A 219 2.67 -17.36 -8.91
N TYR A 220 2.41 -17.38 -10.22
CA TYR A 220 2.73 -18.49 -11.11
C TYR A 220 3.74 -18.03 -12.16
N ARG A 221 4.83 -18.78 -12.33
CA ARG A 221 5.90 -18.50 -13.28
C ARG A 221 5.79 -19.46 -14.48
N PHE A 222 5.82 -18.88 -15.68
CA PHE A 222 5.76 -19.60 -16.95
C PHE A 222 7.15 -19.89 -17.50
#